data_AF-A0A920F1R3-F1
#
_entry.id   AF-A0A920F1R3-F1
#
_cell.length_a   1.000
_cell.length_b   1.000
_cell.length_c   1.000
_cell.angle_alpha   90.00
_cell.angle_beta   90.00
_cell.angle_gamma   90.00
#
_symmetry.space_group_name_H-M   'P 1'
#
loop_
_entity.id
_entity.type
_entity.pdbx_description
1 polymer ?
#
loop_
_entity_poly.entity_id
_entity_poly.type
_entity_poly.pdbx_seq_one_letter_code
_entity_poly.pdbx_strand_id
1 'polypeptide(L)'
;MGSSFFDALKILSLYQARIMHGAGREDITTTLNNCYVVGIKDDSIKSIYDCVIQEAMTYKYGGGCGHDLSVLRPGGDEILGTGGNSCGPVGFMNLFSENTNTIAQHGRRGANMQTLRVDHPDIEKFIEIKTGTLIWSNTPIYQFCLTDEFMDAVQSDSDFDLHWGGKSIQL
;
A
#
# COMPACT_ATOMS: atom_id res chain seq x y z
N MET A 1 -32.03 12.71 -22.04
CA MET A 1 -31.30 12.21 -20.87
C MET A 1 -29.91 12.85 -20.67
N GLY A 2 -29.26 13.42 -21.70
CA GLY A 2 -27.92 14.02 -21.54
C GLY A 2 -27.85 15.46 -20.98
N SER A 3 -28.90 16.28 -21.11
CA SER A 3 -28.86 17.68 -20.67
C SER A 3 -28.79 17.82 -19.15
N SER A 4 -29.59 17.06 -18.39
CA SER A 4 -29.60 17.18 -16.93
C SER A 4 -28.29 16.78 -16.26
N PHE A 5 -27.54 15.82 -16.85
CA PHE A 5 -26.23 15.42 -16.36
C PHE A 5 -25.16 16.47 -16.66
N PHE A 6 -25.17 17.03 -17.87
CA PHE A 6 -24.22 18.07 -18.25
C PHE A 6 -24.47 19.40 -17.53
N ASP A 7 -25.72 19.70 -17.22
CA ASP A 7 -26.07 20.88 -16.42
C ASP A 7 -25.67 20.69 -14.95
N ALA A 8 -25.84 19.48 -14.39
CA ALA A 8 -25.29 19.13 -13.09
C ALA A 8 -23.75 19.25 -13.05
N LEU A 9 -23.08 18.87 -14.15
CA LEU A 9 -21.62 19.00 -14.34
C LEU A 9 -21.08 20.41 -14.16
N LYS A 10 -21.86 21.40 -14.61
CA LYS A 10 -21.47 22.81 -14.55
C LYS A 10 -21.74 23.45 -13.19
N ILE A 11 -22.75 22.96 -12.48
CA ILE A 11 -23.29 23.60 -11.27
C ILE A 11 -22.66 23.01 -10.01
N LEU A 12 -22.37 21.71 -9.99
CA LEU A 12 -21.86 21.00 -8.84
C LEU A 12 -20.48 20.42 -9.19
N SER A 13 -19.43 20.80 -8.47
CA SER A 13 -18.05 20.30 -8.62
C SER A 13 -17.91 18.82 -8.22
N LEU A 14 -18.76 17.93 -8.72
CA LEU A 14 -18.92 16.53 -8.29
C LEU A 14 -18.00 15.55 -9.02
N TYR A 15 -16.92 16.02 -9.65
CA TYR A 15 -16.06 15.19 -10.51
C TYR A 15 -14.64 15.19 -10.01
N GLN A 16 -14.06 14.00 -9.92
CA GLN A 16 -12.67 13.83 -9.53
C GLN A 16 -11.74 14.23 -10.69
N ALA A 17 -10.59 14.82 -10.35
CA ALA A 17 -9.66 15.42 -11.31
C ALA A 17 -9.25 14.49 -12.48
N ARG A 18 -9.12 13.18 -12.24
CA ARG A 18 -8.71 12.22 -13.26
C ARG A 18 -9.80 11.90 -14.29
N ILE A 19 -11.07 11.91 -13.89
CA ILE A 19 -12.20 11.84 -14.84
C ILE A 19 -12.13 13.04 -15.78
N MET A 20 -11.96 14.24 -15.23
CA MET A 20 -11.84 15.48 -16.03
C MET A 20 -10.59 15.50 -16.92
N HIS A 21 -9.52 14.84 -16.51
CA HIS A 21 -8.28 14.74 -17.29
C HIS A 21 -8.42 13.81 -18.51
N GLY A 22 -9.10 12.66 -18.36
CA GLY A 22 -9.11 11.59 -19.36
C GLY A 22 -10.42 11.40 -20.13
N ALA A 23 -11.57 11.77 -19.58
CA ALA A 23 -12.86 11.45 -20.21
C ALA A 23 -13.02 12.18 -21.55
N GLY A 24 -13.31 11.43 -22.62
CA GLY A 24 -13.52 11.96 -23.97
C GLY A 24 -12.25 12.38 -24.72
N ARG A 25 -11.07 12.08 -24.19
CA ARG A 25 -9.78 12.30 -24.86
C ARG A 25 -9.36 11.04 -25.62
N GLU A 26 -9.05 11.18 -26.90
CA GLU A 26 -8.55 10.08 -27.74
C GLU A 26 -7.03 10.08 -27.91
N ASP A 27 -6.36 11.16 -27.51
CA ASP A 27 -4.92 11.39 -27.67
C ASP A 27 -4.08 10.94 -26.46
N ILE A 28 -4.73 10.56 -25.36
CA ILE A 28 -4.07 10.02 -24.16
C ILE A 28 -4.72 8.70 -23.72
N THR A 29 -3.91 7.78 -23.22
CA THR A 29 -4.39 6.57 -22.55
C THR A 29 -4.13 6.71 -21.05
N THR A 30 -5.19 6.99 -20.29
CA THR A 30 -5.14 7.17 -18.84
C THR A 30 -6.33 6.44 -18.22
N THR A 31 -6.18 6.05 -16.95
CA THR A 31 -7.35 5.58 -16.21
C THR A 31 -8.20 6.75 -15.74
N LEU A 32 -9.51 6.53 -15.53
CA LEU A 32 -10.43 7.50 -14.96
C LEU A 32 -10.55 7.39 -13.43
N ASN A 33 -10.10 6.27 -12.83
CA ASN A 33 -10.09 6.10 -11.37
C ASN A 33 -8.75 6.55 -10.78
N ASN A 34 -8.81 7.21 -9.62
CA ASN A 34 -7.62 7.75 -8.94
C ASN A 34 -6.84 6.70 -8.16
N CYS A 35 -7.52 5.85 -7.39
CA CYS A 35 -6.89 5.04 -6.36
C CYS A 35 -7.20 3.55 -6.58
N TYR A 36 -6.19 2.73 -6.33
CA TYR A 36 -6.24 1.28 -6.50
C TYR A 36 -5.67 0.60 -5.27
N VAL A 37 -6.22 -0.57 -4.95
CA VAL A 37 -5.59 -1.51 -4.04
C VAL A 37 -4.97 -2.60 -4.88
N VAL A 38 -3.66 -2.77 -4.75
CA VAL A 38 -2.91 -3.82 -5.43
C VAL A 38 -2.30 -4.70 -4.36
N GLY A 39 -2.83 -5.92 -4.24
CA GLY A 39 -2.50 -6.82 -3.14
C GLY A 39 -1.42 -7.83 -3.51
N ILE A 40 -0.58 -8.13 -2.51
CA ILE A 40 0.22 -9.35 -2.46
C ILE A 40 -0.75 -10.48 -2.11
N LYS A 41 -0.82 -11.54 -2.92
CA LYS A 41 -1.84 -12.60 -2.80
C LYS A 41 -1.43 -13.68 -1.81
N ASP A 42 -0.15 -13.99 -1.79
CA ASP A 42 0.48 -15.00 -0.95
C ASP A 42 1.91 -14.57 -0.57
N ASP A 43 2.44 -15.20 0.48
CA ASP A 43 3.78 -14.99 1.00
C ASP A 43 4.85 -15.64 0.11
N SER A 44 5.08 -15.04 -1.06
CA SER A 44 6.11 -15.48 -2.00
C SER A 44 6.73 -14.31 -2.77
N ILE A 45 7.99 -14.48 -3.18
CA ILE A 45 8.69 -13.51 -4.04
C ILE A 45 7.91 -13.25 -5.33
N LYS A 46 7.32 -14.29 -5.93
CA LYS A 46 6.56 -14.12 -7.16
C LYS A 46 5.33 -13.23 -6.94
N SER A 47 4.58 -13.44 -5.86
CA SER A 47 3.43 -12.61 -5.50
C SER A 47 3.83 -11.15 -5.22
N ILE A 48 4.96 -10.93 -4.55
CA ILE A 48 5.54 -9.59 -4.33
C ILE A 48 5.84 -8.90 -5.67
N TYR A 49 6.56 -9.55 -6.58
CA TYR A 49 6.90 -8.95 -7.87
C TYR A 49 5.72 -8.82 -8.83
N ASP A 50 4.74 -9.74 -8.78
CA ASP A 50 3.47 -9.60 -9.50
C ASP A 50 2.74 -8.33 -9.03
N CYS A 51 2.75 -8.04 -7.72
CA CYS A 51 2.21 -6.80 -7.15
C CYS A 51 2.97 -5.55 -7.64
N VAL A 52 4.31 -5.57 -7.65
CA VAL A 52 5.15 -4.48 -8.18
C VAL A 52 4.88 -4.22 -9.66
N ILE A 53 4.66 -5.26 -10.47
CA ILE A 53 4.29 -5.13 -11.88
C ILE A 53 2.92 -4.44 -12.02
N GLN A 54 1.92 -4.85 -11.23
CA GLN A 54 0.60 -4.22 -11.27
C GLN A 54 0.64 -2.76 -10.77
N GLU A 55 1.45 -2.47 -9.76
CA GLU A 55 1.73 -1.12 -9.28
C GLU A 55 2.31 -0.25 -10.41
N ALA A 56 3.33 -0.75 -11.11
CA ALA A 56 3.96 -0.06 -12.23
C ALA A 56 2.97 0.26 -13.36
N MET A 57 2.13 -0.72 -13.71
CA MET A 57 1.08 -0.53 -14.72
C MET A 57 0.04 0.49 -14.29
N THR A 58 -0.31 0.52 -13.01
CA THR A 58 -1.23 1.51 -12.44
C THR A 58 -0.63 2.91 -12.53
N TYR A 59 0.65 3.08 -12.16
CA TYR A 59 1.33 4.36 -12.27
C TYR A 59 1.42 4.86 -13.71
N LYS A 60 1.76 3.99 -14.66
CA LYS A 60 1.79 4.31 -16.10
C LYS A 60 0.50 5.00 -16.57
N TYR A 61 -0.67 4.52 -16.13
CA TYR A 61 -1.96 5.09 -16.54
C TYR A 61 -2.47 6.22 -15.65
N GLY A 62 -1.77 6.54 -14.56
CA GLY A 62 -2.15 7.65 -13.68
C GLY A 62 -2.88 7.25 -12.38
N GLY A 63 -2.93 5.99 -11.99
CA GLY A 63 -3.48 5.61 -10.68
C GLY A 63 -2.47 5.80 -9.55
N GLY A 64 -2.93 6.00 -8.31
CA GLY A 64 -2.15 5.76 -7.10
C GLY A 64 -2.45 4.37 -6.53
N CYS A 65 -1.51 3.79 -5.78
CA CYS A 65 -1.61 2.43 -5.27
C CYS A 65 -1.55 2.37 -3.74
N GLY A 66 -2.37 1.48 -3.18
CA GLY A 66 -2.29 1.01 -1.81
C GLY A 66 -1.95 -0.48 -1.77
N HIS A 67 -1.10 -0.87 -0.82
CA HIS A 67 -0.64 -2.23 -0.62
C HIS A 67 -0.81 -2.65 0.85
N ASP A 68 -1.24 -3.89 1.07
CA ASP A 68 -1.23 -4.54 2.38
C ASP A 68 -0.08 -5.53 2.44
N LEU A 69 0.83 -5.32 3.39
CA LEU A 69 2.03 -6.13 3.57
C LEU A 69 1.83 -7.22 4.63
N SER A 70 0.68 -7.26 5.30
CA SER A 70 0.41 -8.16 6.44
C SER A 70 0.41 -9.64 6.08
N VAL A 71 0.29 -9.97 4.79
CA VAL A 71 0.40 -11.35 4.30
C VAL A 71 1.84 -11.88 4.34
N LEU A 72 2.84 -11.00 4.37
CA LEU A 72 4.26 -11.38 4.31
C LEU A 72 4.75 -11.87 5.67
N ARG A 73 5.59 -12.90 5.68
CA ARG A 73 6.14 -13.42 6.94
C ARG A 73 7.02 -12.39 7.67
N PRO A 74 7.08 -12.43 9.01
CA PRO A 74 7.96 -11.58 9.80
C PRO A 74 9.43 -11.67 9.39
N GLY A 75 10.17 -10.58 9.60
CA GLY A 75 11.61 -10.57 9.44
C GLY A 75 12.28 -11.51 10.45
N GLY A 76 13.22 -12.33 9.98
CA GLY A 76 13.87 -13.37 10.78
C GLY A 76 13.29 -14.77 10.56
N ASP A 77 12.07 -14.90 10.03
CA ASP A 77 11.50 -16.21 9.71
C ASP A 77 12.31 -16.94 8.64
N GLU A 78 12.44 -18.25 8.78
CA GLU A 78 13.20 -19.09 7.87
C GLU A 78 12.57 -19.13 6.46
N ILE A 79 13.42 -19.04 5.44
CA ILE A 79 13.04 -19.25 4.04
C ILE A 79 13.37 -20.69 3.66
N LEU A 80 12.32 -21.51 3.64
CA LEU A 80 12.41 -22.91 3.23
C LEU A 80 13.05 -23.03 1.84
N GLY A 81 14.09 -23.86 1.74
CA GLY A 81 14.76 -24.21 0.48
C GLY A 81 15.96 -23.32 0.11
N THR A 82 16.08 -22.10 0.63
CA THR A 82 17.25 -21.23 0.37
C THR A 82 18.17 -21.07 1.59
N GLY A 83 17.75 -21.52 2.78
CA GLY A 83 18.57 -21.55 3.99
C GLY A 83 18.89 -20.18 4.59
N GLY A 84 18.10 -19.16 4.25
CA GLY A 84 18.24 -17.80 4.77
C GLY A 84 17.02 -17.36 5.57
N ASN A 85 17.05 -16.13 6.07
CA ASN A 85 15.97 -15.52 6.83
C ASN A 85 15.27 -14.43 6.01
N SER A 86 13.96 -14.27 6.22
CA SER A 86 13.15 -13.21 5.62
C SER A 86 13.61 -11.84 6.09
N CYS A 87 13.58 -10.86 5.19
CA CYS A 87 13.73 -9.44 5.54
C CYS A 87 12.42 -8.81 6.07
N GLY A 88 11.33 -9.59 6.10
CA GLY A 88 10.02 -9.15 6.55
C GLY A 88 9.32 -8.19 5.59
N PRO A 89 8.05 -7.83 5.85
CA PRO A 89 7.34 -6.78 5.13
C PRO A 89 8.14 -5.47 5.06
N VAL A 90 8.80 -5.09 6.16
CA VAL A 90 9.61 -3.87 6.27
C VAL A 90 10.74 -3.83 5.23
N GLY A 91 11.40 -4.95 4.94
CA GLY A 91 12.46 -5.01 3.93
C GLY A 91 11.97 -4.72 2.51
N PHE A 92 10.73 -5.08 2.18
CA PHE A 92 10.14 -4.86 0.86
C PHE A 92 9.55 -3.45 0.68
N MET A 93 9.38 -2.68 1.75
CA MET A 93 8.79 -1.34 1.64
C MET A 93 9.58 -0.40 0.74
N ASN A 94 10.92 -0.52 0.77
CA ASN A 94 11.80 0.27 -0.09
C ASN A 94 11.65 -0.13 -1.57
N LEU A 95 11.41 -1.41 -1.87
CA LEU A 95 11.17 -1.88 -3.24
C LEU A 95 9.96 -1.17 -3.87
N PHE A 96 8.82 -1.15 -3.18
CA PHE A 96 7.62 -0.45 -3.65
C PHE A 96 7.83 1.07 -3.74
N SER A 97 8.54 1.65 -2.78
CA SER A 97 8.86 3.09 -2.77
C SER A 97 9.71 3.49 -3.97
N GLU A 98 10.75 2.71 -4.28
CA GLU A 98 11.62 2.98 -5.43
C GLU A 98 10.92 2.75 -6.77
N ASN A 99 10.05 1.75 -6.87
CA ASN A 99 9.22 1.54 -8.07
C ASN A 99 8.32 2.76 -8.34
N THR A 100 7.73 3.32 -7.28
CA THR A 100 6.91 4.55 -7.34
C THR A 100 7.72 5.76 -7.81
N ASN A 101 8.97 5.89 -7.35
CA ASN A 101 9.83 7.00 -7.73
C ASN A 101 10.29 6.90 -9.19
N THR A 102 10.53 5.67 -9.65
CA THR A 102 11.00 5.38 -11.01
C THR A 102 9.92 5.74 -12.05
N ILE A 103 8.65 5.44 -11.76
CA ILE A 103 7.55 5.62 -12.71
C ILE A 103 6.83 6.94 -12.43
N ALA A 104 7.38 8.02 -12.98
CA ALA A 104 6.78 9.35 -12.87
C ALA A 104 5.49 9.47 -13.69
N GLN A 105 4.47 10.08 -13.10
CA GLN A 105 3.19 10.39 -13.72
C GLN A 105 3.19 11.79 -14.32
N HIS A 106 3.64 11.95 -15.56
CA HIS A 106 3.60 13.24 -16.27
C HIS A 106 4.26 14.39 -15.46
N GLY A 107 5.42 14.12 -14.84
CA GLY A 107 6.13 15.08 -13.99
C GLY A 107 5.63 15.15 -12.53
N ARG A 108 4.63 14.35 -12.14
CA ARG A 108 4.21 14.16 -10.75
C ARG A 108 4.65 12.79 -10.22
N ARG A 109 4.94 12.72 -8.93
CA ARG A 109 5.27 11.45 -8.25
C ARG A 109 3.99 10.61 -8.10
N GLY A 110 4.11 9.30 -8.26
CA GLY A 110 3.03 8.37 -7.92
C GLY A 110 2.71 8.40 -6.42
N ALA A 111 1.44 8.20 -6.06
CA ALA A 111 1.05 8.03 -4.67
C ALA A 111 1.14 6.55 -4.28
N ASN A 112 1.93 6.25 -3.25
CA ASN A 112 2.10 4.91 -2.69
C ASN A 112 1.70 4.91 -1.21
N MET A 113 0.76 4.04 -0.87
CA MET A 113 0.31 3.78 0.48
C MET A 113 0.64 2.34 0.85
N GLN A 114 1.30 2.14 1.98
CA GLN A 114 1.66 0.82 2.48
C GLN A 114 1.02 0.64 3.86
N THR A 115 0.40 -0.52 4.06
CA THR A 115 -0.35 -0.84 5.26
C THR A 115 0.19 -2.10 5.91
N LEU A 116 0.10 -2.14 7.25
CA LEU A 116 0.40 -3.31 8.05
C LEU A 116 -0.63 -3.42 9.18
N ARG A 117 -1.11 -4.63 9.47
CA ARG A 117 -1.98 -4.88 10.62
C ARG A 117 -1.22 -4.69 11.93
N VAL A 118 -1.94 -4.19 12.92
CA VAL A 118 -1.38 -3.88 14.25
C VAL A 118 -0.93 -5.14 15.02
N ASP A 119 -1.52 -6.30 14.71
CA ASP A 119 -1.14 -7.59 15.26
C ASP A 119 0.09 -8.21 14.57
N HIS A 120 0.65 -7.60 13.53
CA HIS A 120 1.78 -8.18 12.83
C HIS A 120 3.07 -8.09 13.67
N PRO A 121 3.91 -9.14 13.78
CA PRO A 121 5.13 -9.13 14.59
C PRO A 121 6.17 -8.05 14.23
N ASP A 122 6.17 -7.59 12.98
CA ASP A 122 7.01 -6.46 12.53
C ASP A 122 6.36 -5.06 12.72
N ILE A 123 5.25 -4.95 13.46
CA ILE A 123 4.53 -3.67 13.65
C ILE A 123 5.41 -2.59 14.26
N GLU A 124 6.24 -2.93 15.24
CA GLU A 124 7.13 -1.96 15.90
C GLU A 124 8.16 -1.41 14.91
N LYS A 125 8.82 -2.29 14.14
CA LYS A 125 9.75 -1.89 13.07
C LYS A 125 9.07 -1.00 12.03
N PHE A 126 7.82 -1.29 11.69
CA PHE A 126 7.04 -0.48 10.76
C PHE A 126 6.72 0.92 11.34
N ILE A 127 6.44 1.02 12.64
CA ILE A 127 6.26 2.31 13.35
C ILE A 127 7.58 3.11 13.35
N GLU A 128 8.70 2.48 13.65
CA GLU A 128 10.02 3.13 13.73
C GLU A 128 10.43 3.83 12.42
N ILE A 129 10.10 3.19 11.28
CA ILE A 129 10.35 3.78 9.96
C ILE A 129 9.57 5.08 9.78
N LYS A 130 8.31 5.11 10.23
CA LYS A 130 7.47 6.30 10.14
C LYS A 130 8.00 7.45 11.01
N THR A 131 8.61 7.13 12.16
CA THR A 131 9.10 8.12 13.12
C THR A 131 10.48 8.71 12.80
N GLY A 132 11.16 8.21 11.74
CA GLY A 132 12.30 8.91 11.13
C GLY A 132 13.70 8.45 11.55
N THR A 133 13.85 7.28 12.18
CA THR A 133 15.19 6.69 12.46
C THR A 133 15.81 6.05 11.21
N LEU A 134 14.98 5.71 10.21
CA LEU A 134 15.37 5.14 8.92
C LEU A 134 14.83 6.05 7.80
N ILE A 135 15.63 7.03 7.36
CA ILE A 135 15.21 7.97 6.33
C ILE A 135 15.32 7.30 4.96
N TRP A 136 14.19 6.96 4.35
CA TRP A 136 14.11 6.73 2.91
C TRP A 136 13.80 8.05 2.22
N SER A 137 14.49 8.33 1.10
CA SER A 137 14.44 9.59 0.35
C SER A 137 13.03 10.01 -0.10
N ASN A 138 12.06 9.10 0.01
CA ASN A 138 10.71 9.21 -0.50
C ASN A 138 9.73 8.36 0.32
N THR A 139 9.33 8.87 1.49
CA THR A 139 8.43 8.24 2.47
C THR A 139 7.07 7.89 1.84
N PRO A 140 6.66 6.61 1.70
CA PRO A 140 5.28 6.24 1.37
C PRO A 140 4.29 6.74 2.45
N ILE A 141 2.99 6.65 2.18
CA ILE A 141 1.98 6.88 3.23
C ILE A 141 1.87 5.59 4.05
N TYR A 142 2.29 5.63 5.31
CA TYR A 142 2.25 4.50 6.24
C TYR A 142 0.92 4.49 7.00
N GLN A 143 0.15 3.43 6.84
CA GLN A 143 -1.12 3.21 7.55
C GLN A 143 -1.11 1.91 8.35
N PHE A 144 -1.92 1.91 9.41
CA PHE A 144 -2.05 0.79 10.33
C PHE A 144 -3.48 0.25 10.21
N CYS A 145 -3.62 -1.05 10.02
CA CYS A 145 -4.91 -1.71 10.10
C CYS A 145 -5.14 -2.12 11.55
N LEU A 146 -5.92 -1.31 12.29
CA LEU A 146 -6.30 -1.59 13.66
C LEU A 146 -7.34 -2.71 13.70
N THR A 147 -7.27 -3.55 14.74
CA THR A 147 -8.25 -4.59 15.02
C THR A 147 -9.10 -4.21 16.22
N ASP A 148 -10.29 -4.82 16.35
CA ASP A 148 -11.15 -4.60 17.51
C ASP A 148 -10.44 -5.09 18.78
N GLU A 149 -9.73 -6.21 18.73
CA GLU A 149 -8.97 -6.76 19.86
C GLU A 149 -7.90 -5.78 20.36
N PHE A 150 -7.22 -5.08 19.45
CA PHE A 150 -6.26 -4.04 19.82
C PHE A 150 -6.96 -2.86 20.51
N MET A 151 -8.09 -2.42 19.96
CA MET A 151 -8.84 -1.30 20.53
C MET A 151 -9.39 -1.62 21.92
N ASP A 152 -9.82 -2.87 22.14
CA ASP A 152 -10.26 -3.38 23.44
C ASP A 152 -9.09 -3.41 24.42
N ALA A 153 -7.93 -3.96 24.02
CA ALA A 153 -6.73 -4.03 24.85
C ALA A 153 -6.25 -2.63 25.32
N VAL A 154 -6.30 -1.65 24.42
CA VAL A 154 -5.99 -0.24 24.75
C VAL A 154 -7.00 0.34 25.75
N GLN A 155 -8.28 0.02 25.64
CA GLN A 155 -9.31 0.51 26.57
C GLN A 155 -9.20 -0.14 27.95
N SER A 156 -8.81 -1.41 28.02
CA SER A 156 -8.66 -2.16 29.27
C SER A 156 -7.28 -2.07 29.92
N ASP A 157 -6.32 -1.38 29.29
CA ASP A 157 -4.92 -1.33 29.72
C ASP A 157 -4.34 -2.75 29.90
N SER A 158 -4.56 -3.62 28.91
CA SER A 158 -4.12 -5.01 28.93
C SER A 158 -3.09 -5.32 27.85
N ASP A 159 -2.39 -6.44 28.01
CA ASP A 159 -1.44 -6.93 27.02
C ASP A 159 -2.14 -7.28 25.70
N PHE A 160 -1.39 -7.20 24.60
CA PHE A 160 -1.83 -7.49 23.24
C PHE A 160 -0.79 -8.35 22.54
N ASP A 161 -1.19 -9.56 22.12
CA ASP A 161 -0.29 -10.50 21.46
C ASP A 161 -0.15 -10.17 19.97
N LEU A 162 1.08 -10.22 19.47
CA LEU A 162 1.35 -10.15 18.03
C LEU A 162 1.25 -11.56 17.43
N HIS A 163 0.74 -11.69 16.22
CA HIS A 163 0.61 -12.97 15.55
C HIS A 163 0.70 -12.88 14.03
N TRP A 164 1.23 -13.94 13.42
CA TRP A 164 1.25 -14.12 11.97
C TRP A 164 1.07 -15.59 11.60
N GLY A 165 0.26 -15.86 10.56
CA GLY A 165 0.05 -17.23 10.07
C GLY A 165 -0.52 -18.20 11.13
N GLY A 166 -1.30 -17.70 12.09
CA GLY A 166 -1.86 -18.48 13.20
C GLY A 166 -0.88 -18.79 14.34
N LYS A 167 0.33 -18.20 14.32
CA LYS A 167 1.31 -18.30 15.40
C LYS A 167 1.37 -16.99 16.16
N SER A 168 1.23 -17.04 17.48
CA SER A 168 1.50 -15.89 18.35
C SER A 168 3.01 -15.77 18.58
N ILE A 169 3.52 -14.54 18.49
CA ILE A 169 4.89 -14.16 18.77
C ILE A 169 4.82 -13.15 19.91
N GLN A 170 5.28 -13.55 21.10
CA GLN A 170 5.49 -12.61 22.20
C GLN A 170 6.82 -11.90 21.99
N LEU A 171 6.82 -10.58 22.21
CA LEU A 171 8.03 -9.74 22.21
C LEU A 171 8.94 -10.06 23.41
#